data_AF-A0A1Z2L4R4-F1
#
_entry.id   AF-A0A1Z2L4R4-F1
#
_cell.length_a   1.000
_cell.length_b   1.000
_cell.length_c   1.000
_cell.angle_alpha   90.00
_cell.angle_beta   90.00
_cell.angle_gamma   90.00
#
_symmetry.space_group_name_H-M   'P 1'
#
loop_
_entity.id
_entity.type
_entity.pdbx_description
1 polymer ?
#
loop_
_entity_poly.entity_id
_entity_poly.type
_entity_poly.pdbx_seq_one_letter_code
_entity_poly.pdbx_strand_id
1 'polypeptide(L)'
;MRTISATVPVNEPGRPDEVHLDRDDVWAGLLDKAQNAVPYVAGMQECTVVERRPDGLVREVVIHGERIREEVVFHPKRRVTFSRHDERATWLIHNDIAEDENGLTLTFSATMEIEEGEEGDGQAARVRVGYLEALRTTLARTRENVAAGSMVSVG
;
A
#
# COMPACT_ATOMS: atom_id res chain seq x y z
N MET A 1 -12.92 -4.56 -16.30
CA MET A 1 -11.77 -4.31 -15.39
C MET A 1 -11.18 -2.96 -15.71
N ARG A 2 -11.01 -2.10 -14.69
CA ARG A 2 -10.34 -0.79 -14.80
C ARG A 2 -9.12 -0.76 -13.89
N THR A 3 -8.08 -0.05 -14.32
CA THR A 3 -6.89 0.19 -13.49
C THR A 3 -6.92 1.62 -12.95
N ILE A 4 -6.82 1.76 -11.63
CA ILE A 4 -6.75 3.03 -10.92
C ILE A 4 -5.39 3.10 -10.24
N SER A 5 -4.65 4.19 -10.43
CA SER A 5 -3.34 4.37 -9.82
C SER A 5 -3.14 5.76 -9.24
N ALA A 6 -2.23 5.85 -8.28
CA ALA A 6 -1.69 7.08 -7.73
C ALA A 6 -0.20 6.90 -7.47
N THR A 7 0.57 7.97 -7.67
CA THR A 7 2.03 7.99 -7.49
C THR A 7 2.41 9.24 -6.71
N VAL A 8 3.35 9.10 -5.78
CA VAL A 8 3.96 10.22 -5.05
C VAL A 8 5.48 10.06 -5.06
N PRO A 9 6.25 11.17 -5.04
CA PRO A 9 7.67 11.09 -4.72
C PRO A 9 7.81 10.53 -3.30
N VAL A 10 8.81 9.66 -3.09
CA VAL A 10 9.12 9.18 -1.75
C VAL A 10 9.62 10.35 -0.92
N ASN A 11 10.59 11.12 -1.42
CA ASN A 11 11.13 12.30 -0.74
C ASN A 11 10.74 13.57 -1.51
N GLU A 12 10.01 14.48 -0.87
CA GLU A 12 9.51 15.71 -1.51
C GLU A 12 10.66 16.72 -1.71
N PRO A 13 10.85 17.26 -2.93
CA PRO A 13 11.77 18.35 -3.16
C PRO A 13 11.41 19.57 -2.29
N GLY A 14 12.39 20.14 -1.60
CA GLY A 14 12.17 21.33 -0.75
C GLY A 14 11.70 21.04 0.67
N ARG A 15 11.78 19.79 1.13
CA ARG A 15 11.54 19.40 2.54
C ARG A 15 12.81 18.82 3.18
N PRO A 16 13.90 19.61 3.31
CA PRO A 16 15.20 19.09 3.78
C PRO A 16 15.19 18.63 5.25
N ASP A 17 14.27 19.14 6.07
CA ASP A 17 14.14 18.78 7.48
C ASP A 17 13.32 17.50 7.71
N GLU A 18 12.69 16.96 6.65
CA GLU A 18 11.97 15.70 6.73
C GLU A 18 12.97 14.53 6.68
N VAL A 19 12.70 13.47 7.45
CA VAL A 19 13.53 12.27 7.42
C VAL A 19 13.56 11.71 5.99
N HIS A 20 14.76 11.67 5.43
CA HIS A 20 15.00 11.10 4.12
C HIS A 20 14.85 9.59 4.19
N LEU A 21 14.02 9.04 3.31
CA LEU A 21 13.83 7.59 3.20
C LEU A 21 14.61 7.06 2.01
N ASP A 22 15.39 6.01 2.23
CA ASP A 22 15.95 5.22 1.15
C ASP A 22 14.98 4.09 0.71
N ARG A 23 15.42 3.27 -0.24
CA ARG A 23 14.62 2.15 -0.76
C ARG A 23 14.34 1.09 0.31
N ASP A 24 15.28 0.83 1.20
CA ASP A 24 15.15 -0.17 2.24
C ASP A 24 14.16 0.30 3.31
N ASP A 25 14.15 1.60 3.58
CA ASP A 25 13.15 2.21 4.45
C ASP A 25 11.74 2.08 3.90
N VAL A 26 11.55 2.44 2.61
CA VAL A 26 10.24 2.30 1.96
C VAL A 26 9.79 0.84 1.93
N TRP A 27 10.71 -0.08 1.65
CA TRP A 27 10.43 -1.51 1.68
C TRP A 27 9.97 -1.98 3.06
N ALA A 28 10.68 -1.60 4.13
CA ALA A 28 10.30 -1.91 5.50
C ALA A 28 8.92 -1.35 5.86
N GLY A 29 8.60 -0.12 5.43
CA GLY A 29 7.28 0.48 5.59
C GLY A 29 6.16 -0.30 4.89
N LEU A 30 6.41 -0.78 3.66
CA LEU A 30 5.44 -1.64 2.95
C LEU A 30 5.23 -2.98 3.65
N LEU A 31 6.29 -3.57 4.22
CA LEU A 31 6.19 -4.81 5.00
C LEU A 31 5.44 -4.62 6.31
N ASP A 32 5.61 -3.49 6.99
CA ASP A 32 4.83 -3.17 8.19
C ASP A 32 3.34 -3.02 7.86
N LYS A 33 3.02 -2.24 6.81
CA LYS A 33 1.64 -2.11 6.28
C LYS A 33 1.04 -3.44 5.83
N ALA A 34 1.83 -4.34 5.26
CA ALA A 34 1.37 -5.67 4.87
C ALA A 34 0.98 -6.52 6.09
N GLN A 35 1.69 -6.37 7.21
CA GLN A 35 1.40 -7.10 8.45
C GLN A 35 0.21 -6.51 9.22
N ASN A 36 0.09 -5.18 9.25
CA ASN A 36 -1.03 -4.49 9.87
C ASN A 36 -1.41 -3.24 9.07
N ALA A 37 -2.52 -3.31 8.31
CA ALA A 37 -2.98 -2.19 7.49
C ALA A 37 -3.82 -1.15 8.27
N VAL A 38 -4.24 -1.43 9.51
CA VAL A 38 -5.13 -0.55 10.29
C VAL A 38 -4.59 0.88 10.40
N PRO A 39 -3.29 1.11 10.68
CA PRO A 39 -2.75 2.47 10.78
C PRO A 39 -2.59 3.20 9.43
N TYR A 40 -2.78 2.49 8.30
CA TYR A 40 -2.38 2.96 6.97
C TYR A 40 -3.54 3.23 6.04
N VAL A 41 -4.67 2.53 6.22
CA VAL A 41 -5.80 2.56 5.29
C VAL A 41 -7.03 3.05 6.04
N ALA A 42 -7.55 4.20 5.65
CA ALA A 42 -8.77 4.74 6.22
C ALA A 42 -9.93 3.75 6.07
N GLY A 43 -10.68 3.53 7.15
CA GLY A 43 -11.78 2.56 7.17
C GLY A 43 -11.36 1.12 7.45
N MET A 44 -10.06 0.81 7.54
CA MET A 44 -9.57 -0.48 8.02
C MET A 44 -9.78 -0.59 9.54
N GLN A 45 -10.56 -1.56 9.98
CA GLN A 45 -10.89 -1.78 11.39
C GLN A 45 -10.07 -2.92 12.02
N GLU A 46 -9.87 -4.01 11.28
CA GLU A 46 -9.15 -5.19 11.74
C GLU A 46 -8.16 -5.65 10.68
N CYS A 47 -7.01 -6.18 11.09
CA CYS A 47 -6.04 -6.81 10.21
C CYS A 47 -5.31 -7.91 10.98
N THR A 48 -5.52 -9.17 10.59
CA THR A 48 -4.95 -10.34 11.24
C THR A 48 -4.25 -11.21 10.21
N VAL A 49 -2.95 -11.44 10.38
CA VAL A 49 -2.21 -12.41 9.56
C VAL A 49 -2.62 -13.82 9.99
N VAL A 50 -3.13 -14.61 9.05
CA VAL A 50 -3.63 -15.98 9.29
C VAL A 50 -2.67 -17.04 8.75
N GLU A 51 -1.77 -16.66 7.84
CA GLU A 51 -0.75 -17.55 7.28
C GLU A 51 0.50 -16.74 6.93
N ARG A 52 1.69 -17.29 7.15
CA ARG A 52 2.96 -16.70 6.74
C ARG A 52 3.68 -17.62 5.77
N ARG A 53 4.23 -17.03 4.70
CA ARG A 53 4.99 -17.73 3.65
C ARG A 53 6.36 -17.06 3.50
N PRO A 54 7.37 -17.74 2.91
CA PRO A 54 8.68 -17.14 2.67
C PRO A 54 8.63 -15.86 1.83
N ASP A 55 7.69 -15.80 0.89
CA ASP A 55 7.51 -14.74 -0.10
C ASP A 55 6.19 -13.98 0.08
N GLY A 56 5.56 -14.07 1.26
CA GLY A 56 4.25 -13.46 1.44
C GLY A 56 3.54 -13.80 2.74
N LEU A 57 2.27 -13.46 2.77
CA LEU A 57 1.36 -13.82 3.85
C LEU A 57 -0.07 -13.91 3.34
N VAL A 58 -0.94 -14.54 4.12
CA VAL A 58 -2.38 -14.41 3.98
C VAL A 58 -2.91 -13.69 5.21
N ARG A 59 -3.81 -12.74 5.01
CA ARG A 59 -4.43 -12.00 6.11
C ARG A 59 -5.93 -11.89 5.93
N GLU A 60 -6.61 -11.74 7.05
CA GLU A 60 -8.01 -11.36 7.10
C GLU A 60 -8.11 -9.93 7.60
N VAL A 61 -8.88 -9.12 6.90
CA VAL A 61 -9.09 -7.72 7.23
C VAL A 61 -10.58 -7.43 7.37
N VAL A 62 -10.92 -6.43 8.16
CA VAL A 62 -12.25 -5.81 8.14
C VAL A 62 -12.07 -4.38 7.68
N ILE A 63 -12.66 -4.04 6.54
CA ILE A 63 -12.58 -2.69 5.95
C ILE A 63 -13.99 -2.22 5.59
N HIS A 64 -14.36 -1.03 6.07
CA HIS A 64 -15.72 -0.49 5.94
C HIS A 64 -16.82 -1.48 6.39
N GLY A 65 -16.50 -2.34 7.37
CA GLY A 65 -17.41 -3.36 7.89
C GLY A 65 -17.49 -4.65 7.06
N GLU A 66 -16.78 -4.74 5.94
CA GLU A 66 -16.66 -5.97 5.16
C GLU A 66 -15.43 -6.77 5.60
N ARG A 67 -15.62 -8.06 5.87
CA ARG A 67 -14.51 -8.99 6.10
C ARG A 67 -13.98 -9.53 4.77
N ILE A 68 -12.68 -9.37 4.53
CA ILE A 68 -11.99 -9.77 3.31
C ILE A 68 -10.79 -10.65 3.68
N ARG A 69 -10.56 -11.70 2.89
CA ARG A 69 -9.31 -12.47 2.93
C ARG A 69 -8.42 -12.04 1.77
N GLU A 70 -7.20 -11.62 2.10
CA GLU A 70 -6.22 -11.13 1.13
C GLU A 70 -5.00 -12.05 1.08
N GLU A 71 -4.58 -12.41 -0.13
CA GLU A 71 -3.26 -12.96 -0.36
C GLU A 71 -2.27 -11.81 -0.63
N VAL A 72 -1.13 -11.85 0.04
CA VAL A 72 -0.09 -10.83 -0.06
C VAL A 72 1.22 -11.48 -0.51
N VAL A 73 1.78 -10.98 -1.60
CA VAL A 73 3.05 -11.47 -2.17
C VAL A 73 4.09 -10.37 -2.14
N PHE A 74 5.29 -10.74 -1.69
CA PHE A 74 6.45 -9.87 -1.58
C PHE A 74 7.38 -10.08 -2.77
N HIS A 75 7.65 -9.00 -3.49
CA HIS A 75 8.73 -8.90 -4.46
C HIS A 75 9.80 -8.00 -3.85
N PRO A 76 10.85 -8.58 -3.23
CA PRO A 76 11.78 -7.84 -2.38
C PRO A 76 12.27 -6.52 -2.99
N LYS A 77 12.15 -5.44 -2.20
CA LYS A 77 12.60 -4.07 -2.52
C LYS A 77 12.01 -3.46 -3.81
N ARG A 78 10.99 -4.11 -4.39
CA ARG A 78 10.35 -3.71 -5.65
C ARG A 78 8.84 -3.51 -5.51
N ARG A 79 8.13 -4.50 -4.98
CA ARG A 79 6.66 -4.50 -4.97
C ARG A 79 6.08 -5.32 -3.82
N VAL A 80 4.97 -4.86 -3.26
CA VAL A 80 4.03 -5.72 -2.53
C VAL A 80 2.74 -5.84 -3.33
N THR A 81 2.28 -7.07 -3.54
CA THR A 81 1.04 -7.38 -4.26
C THR A 81 0.00 -7.84 -3.26
N PHE A 82 -1.22 -7.34 -3.36
CA PHE A 82 -2.37 -7.78 -2.58
C PHE A 82 -3.45 -8.25 -3.56
N SER A 83 -4.10 -9.37 -3.29
CA SER A 83 -5.21 -9.84 -4.10
C SER A 83 -6.36 -10.37 -3.25
N ARG A 84 -7.56 -10.15 -3.75
CA ARG A 84 -8.77 -10.85 -3.32
C ARG A 84 -9.28 -11.66 -4.50
N HIS A 85 -9.63 -12.90 -4.25
CA HIS A 85 -10.30 -13.75 -5.21
C HIS A 85 -11.36 -14.59 -4.50
N ASP A 86 -12.58 -14.08 -4.47
CA ASP A 86 -13.74 -14.80 -3.95
C ASP A 86 -14.99 -14.51 -4.80
N GLU A 87 -16.13 -15.09 -4.40
CA GLU A 87 -17.41 -14.95 -5.11
C GLU A 87 -17.98 -13.53 -5.10
N ARG A 88 -17.52 -12.65 -4.20
CA ARG A 88 -18.02 -11.29 -4.04
C ARG A 88 -17.23 -10.30 -4.90
N ALA A 89 -15.92 -10.47 -4.99
CA ALA A 89 -15.07 -9.61 -5.80
C ALA A 89 -13.74 -10.27 -6.16
N THR A 90 -13.20 -9.87 -7.30
CA THR A 90 -11.80 -10.11 -7.67
C THR A 90 -11.10 -8.79 -7.92
N TRP A 91 -9.98 -8.57 -7.24
CA TRP A 91 -9.12 -7.42 -7.46
C TRP A 91 -7.66 -7.74 -7.21
N LEU A 92 -6.79 -6.93 -7.83
CA LEU A 92 -5.35 -7.00 -7.70
C LEU A 92 -4.81 -5.61 -7.42
N ILE A 93 -4.02 -5.48 -6.35
CA ILE A 93 -3.39 -4.22 -5.94
C ILE A 93 -1.88 -4.39 -5.95
N HIS A 94 -1.15 -3.44 -6.54
CA HIS A 94 0.30 -3.36 -6.46
C HIS A 94 0.73 -2.10 -5.70
N ASN A 95 1.74 -2.24 -4.86
CA ASN A 95 2.45 -1.15 -4.20
C ASN A 95 3.90 -1.21 -4.70
N ASP A 96 4.24 -0.34 -5.65
CA ASP A 96 5.47 -0.36 -6.44
C ASP A 96 6.45 0.73 -5.99
N ILE A 97 7.71 0.35 -5.78
CA ILE A 97 8.82 1.28 -5.52
C ILE A 97 9.64 1.40 -6.80
N ALA A 98 9.59 2.56 -7.45
CA ALA A 98 10.39 2.87 -8.63
C ALA A 98 11.44 3.94 -8.30
N GLU A 99 12.42 4.11 -9.20
CA GLU A 99 13.48 5.11 -9.08
C GLU A 99 13.91 5.55 -10.45
N ASP A 100 14.00 6.86 -10.64
CA ASP A 100 14.54 7.49 -11.83
C ASP A 100 15.46 8.65 -11.45
N GLU A 101 15.83 9.48 -12.43
CA GLU A 101 16.69 10.66 -12.25
C GLU A 101 16.15 11.69 -11.24
N ASN A 102 14.85 11.65 -10.93
CA ASN A 102 14.20 12.51 -9.94
C ASN A 102 14.10 11.85 -8.56
N GLY A 103 14.61 10.62 -8.40
CA GLY A 103 14.64 9.87 -7.16
C GLY A 103 13.57 8.80 -7.05
N LEU A 104 13.33 8.34 -5.81
CA LEU A 104 12.38 7.28 -5.50
C LEU A 104 10.92 7.75 -5.64
N THR A 105 10.07 6.90 -6.22
CA THR A 105 8.61 7.09 -6.24
C THR A 105 7.89 5.85 -5.69
N LEU A 106 6.74 6.08 -5.05
CA LEU A 106 5.86 5.03 -4.57
C LEU A 106 4.53 5.11 -5.32
N THR A 107 4.14 4.02 -5.97
CA THR A 107 2.93 3.92 -6.78
C THR A 107 1.99 2.86 -6.23
N PHE A 108 0.75 3.23 -5.92
CA PHE A 108 -0.31 2.27 -5.61
C PHE A 108 -1.23 2.14 -6.83
N SER A 109 -1.49 0.91 -7.28
CA SER A 109 -2.40 0.63 -8.38
C SER A 109 -3.38 -0.49 -8.02
N ALA A 110 -4.61 -0.40 -8.50
CA ALA A 110 -5.66 -1.41 -8.37
C ALA A 110 -6.18 -1.77 -9.75
N THR A 111 -6.33 -3.05 -10.03
CA THR A 111 -7.15 -3.55 -11.13
C THR A 111 -8.37 -4.23 -10.51
N MET A 112 -9.56 -3.72 -10.83
CA MET A 112 -10.83 -4.20 -10.27
C MET A 112 -12.00 -3.97 -11.23
N GLU A 113 -13.12 -4.60 -10.92
CA GLU A 113 -14.38 -4.38 -11.63
C GLU A 113 -15.00 -3.06 -11.17
N ILE A 114 -15.20 -2.16 -12.13
CA ILE A 114 -15.91 -0.90 -11.96
C ILE A 114 -16.78 -0.74 -13.20
N GLU A 115 -18.05 -0.43 -12.99
CA GLU A 115 -19.01 -0.20 -14.07
C GLU A 115 -18.63 1.02 -14.92
N GLU A 116 -19.21 1.12 -16.11
CA GLU A 116 -19.05 2.30 -16.96
C GLU A 116 -20.09 3.37 -16.63
N GLY A 117 -19.76 4.63 -16.93
CA GLY A 117 -20.63 5.78 -16.67
C GLY A 117 -20.27 6.53 -15.38
N GLU A 118 -21.09 7.54 -15.07
CA GLU A 118 -20.80 8.53 -14.01
C GLU A 118 -20.61 7.90 -12.63
N GLU A 119 -21.40 6.88 -12.29
CA GLU A 119 -21.27 6.19 -11.00
C GLU A 119 -19.93 5.45 -10.86
N GLY A 120 -19.51 4.76 -11.93
CA GLY A 120 -18.22 4.08 -11.99
C GLY A 120 -17.04 5.04 -11.97
N ASP A 121 -17.15 6.18 -12.65
CA ASP A 121 -16.14 7.24 -12.63
C ASP A 121 -16.01 7.86 -11.23
N GLY A 122 -17.15 8.09 -10.56
CA GLY A 122 -17.19 8.53 -9.17
C GLY A 122 -16.53 7.53 -8.22
N GLN A 123 -16.77 6.22 -8.42
CA GLN A 123 -16.12 5.17 -7.63
C GLN A 123 -14.60 5.13 -7.87
N ALA A 124 -14.15 5.20 -9.12
CA ALA A 124 -12.73 5.22 -9.47
C ALA A 124 -12.00 6.44 -8.85
N ALA A 125 -12.65 7.61 -8.83
CA ALA A 125 -12.12 8.80 -8.17
C ALA A 125 -11.97 8.62 -6.66
N ARG A 126 -12.96 8.04 -5.97
CA ARG A 126 -12.88 7.74 -4.53
C ARG A 126 -11.74 6.78 -4.20
N VAL A 127 -11.59 5.72 -4.99
CA VAL A 127 -10.46 4.77 -4.85
C VAL A 127 -9.12 5.48 -5.00
N ARG A 128 -8.99 6.36 -6.01
CA ARG A 128 -7.75 7.14 -6.22
C ARG A 128 -7.43 8.05 -5.02
N VAL A 129 -8.43 8.70 -4.44
CA VAL A 129 -8.25 9.55 -3.25
C VAL A 129 -7.76 8.71 -2.07
N GLY A 130 -8.41 7.57 -1.77
CA GLY A 130 -7.97 6.67 -0.71
C GLY A 130 -6.54 6.15 -0.92
N TYR A 131 -6.10 5.98 -2.17
CA TYR A 131 -4.71 5.59 -2.47
C TYR A 131 -3.71 6.69 -2.20
N LEU A 132 -4.02 7.93 -2.57
CA LEU A 132 -3.17 9.08 -2.24
C LEU A 132 -3.01 9.24 -0.73
N GLU A 133 -4.08 9.03 0.04
CA GLU A 133 -4.03 9.06 1.50
C GLU A 133 -3.17 7.92 2.05
N ALA A 134 -3.41 6.68 1.60
CA ALA A 134 -2.65 5.52 2.06
C ALA A 134 -1.16 5.62 1.70
N LEU A 135 -0.82 6.14 0.52
CA LEU A 135 0.56 6.42 0.11
C LEU A 135 1.25 7.37 1.09
N ARG A 136 0.63 8.53 1.36
CA ARG A 136 1.17 9.56 2.25
C ARG A 136 1.29 9.05 3.68
N THR A 137 0.29 8.35 4.19
CA THR A 137 0.34 7.74 5.54
C THR A 137 1.42 6.68 5.63
N THR A 138 1.62 5.87 4.58
CA THR A 138 2.71 4.90 4.55
C THR A 138 4.06 5.59 4.70
N LEU A 139 4.37 6.58 3.88
CA LEU A 139 5.65 7.29 3.94
C LEU A 139 5.83 8.05 5.27
N ALA A 140 4.79 8.72 5.76
CA ALA A 140 4.85 9.44 7.03
C ALA A 140 5.16 8.50 8.20
N ARG A 141 4.49 7.36 8.29
CA ARG A 141 4.74 6.37 9.35
C ARG A 141 6.12 5.72 9.22
N THR A 142 6.58 5.46 8.00
CA THR A 142 7.96 5.00 7.78
C THR A 142 8.96 6.00 8.35
N ARG A 143 8.78 7.30 8.10
CA ARG A 143 9.64 8.36 8.66
C ARG A 143 9.62 8.40 10.18
N GLU A 144 8.43 8.29 10.78
CA GLU A 144 8.28 8.23 12.23
C GLU A 144 9.06 7.04 12.81
N ASN A 145 8.96 5.86 12.16
CA ASN A 145 9.67 4.65 12.58
C ASN A 145 11.20 4.76 12.42
N VAL A 146 11.68 5.36 11.33
CA VAL A 146 13.11 5.66 11.11
C VAL A 146 13.61 6.63 12.18
N ALA A 147 12.90 7.73 12.41
CA ALA A 147 13.26 8.74 13.40
C ALA A 147 13.33 8.15 14.81
N ALA A 148 12.42 7.23 15.14
CA ALA A 148 12.36 6.55 16.42
C ALA A 148 13.37 5.39 16.55
N GLY A 149 14.16 5.07 15.50
CA GLY A 149 15.04 3.90 15.47
C GLY A 149 14.30 2.55 15.61
N SER A 150 12.99 2.55 15.37
CA SER A 150 12.10 1.39 15.54
C SER A 150 11.97 0.55 14.28
N MET A 151 12.60 0.99 13.19
CA MET A 151 12.62 0.23 11.94
C MET A 151 13.70 -0.83 11.96
N VAL A 152 13.29 -2.10 11.86
CA VAL A 152 14.21 -3.23 11.76
C VAL A 152 14.69 -3.33 10.31
N SER A 153 16.00 -3.21 10.10
CA SER A 153 16.61 -3.45 8.79
C SER A 153 16.34 -4.90 8.37
N VAL A 154 15.59 -5.09 7.29
CA VAL A 154 15.39 -6.40 6.68
C VAL A 154 16.57 -6.63 5.74
N GLY A 155 17.63 -7.21 6.29
CA GLY A 155 18.83 -7.63 5.56
C GLY A 155 18.59 -8.77 4.58
#